data_AF-A0A1R1MGK5-F1
#
_entry.id   AF-A0A1R1MGK5-F1
#
_cell.length_a   1.000
_cell.length_b   1.000
_cell.length_c   1.000
_cell.angle_alpha   90.00
_cell.angle_beta   90.00
_cell.angle_gamma   90.00
#
_symmetry.space_group_name_H-M   'P 1'
#
loop_
_entity.id
_entity.type
_entity.pdbx_description
1 polymer ?
#
loop_
_entity_poly.entity_id
_entity_poly.type
_entity_poly.pdbx_seq_one_letter_code
_entity_poly.pdbx_strand_id
1 'polypeptide(L)'
;MKPIYLYDVGIKPWEQTSTVNDRRFATITIVQRSVSELFGLWLMLITSVSQRLPKAFKWRTVGHSIEGSKVQELKLLKQLKSDLSNSDFIDRNEESNIYSYVKRLSTTLSEFDLNTITQPRYTVLLFLPDSEPSIDSIWKSFKDSDAGLDAEGIENSFCSFEDLMICRVVESDTHVGAQFIGAVEQVDRLLEKLNELGVNGVRPH
;
A
#
# COMPACT_ATOMS: atom_id res chain seq x y z
N MET A 1 19.36 -1.97 13.29
CA MET A 1 19.55 -0.50 13.40
C MET A 1 18.45 0.04 14.32
N LYS A 2 18.62 1.17 15.03
CA LYS A 2 17.43 1.76 15.69
C LYS A 2 16.50 2.29 14.60
N PRO A 3 15.19 1.99 14.65
CA PRO A 3 14.27 2.53 13.65
C PRO A 3 14.24 4.05 13.76
N ILE A 4 14.08 4.70 12.62
CA ILE A 4 13.81 6.14 12.51
C ILE A 4 12.55 6.33 11.68
N TYR A 5 11.89 7.48 11.82
CA TYR A 5 10.81 7.86 10.92
C TYR A 5 11.05 9.23 10.30
N LEU A 6 10.48 9.43 9.11
CA LEU A 6 10.32 10.72 8.45
C LEU A 6 8.83 11.01 8.31
N TYR A 7 8.44 12.27 8.52
CA TYR A 7 7.07 12.73 8.35
C TYR A 7 7.08 13.87 7.34
N ASP A 8 6.30 13.72 6.28
CA ASP A 8 6.18 14.68 5.20
C ASP A 8 4.71 15.04 4.97
N VAL A 9 4.43 16.33 4.81
CA VAL A 9 3.10 16.80 4.38
C VAL A 9 2.94 16.53 2.88
N GLY A 10 1.77 16.01 2.50
CA GLY A 10 1.45 15.56 1.16
C GLY A 10 1.73 14.07 0.91
N ILE A 11 1.59 13.68 -0.35
CA ILE A 11 1.83 12.31 -0.83
C ILE A 11 3.26 12.29 -1.37
N LYS A 12 4.17 11.65 -0.62
CA LYS A 12 5.62 11.58 -0.89
C LYS A 12 6.12 10.14 -1.03
N PRO A 13 5.77 9.46 -2.14
CA PRO A 13 6.32 8.15 -2.46
C PRO A 13 7.85 8.18 -2.57
N TRP A 14 8.58 7.41 -1.75
CA TRP A 14 10.04 7.58 -1.66
C TRP A 14 10.80 7.07 -2.89
N GLU A 15 10.32 6.01 -3.55
CA GLU A 15 10.93 5.48 -4.78
C GLU A 15 10.58 6.27 -6.05
N GLN A 16 9.85 7.38 -5.94
CA GLN A 16 9.32 8.10 -7.10
C GLN A 16 9.74 9.57 -7.08
N THR A 17 9.83 10.14 -8.26
CA THR A 17 10.08 11.59 -8.43
C THR A 17 8.80 12.41 -8.35
N SER A 18 7.65 11.80 -8.67
CA SER A 18 6.33 12.42 -8.60
C SER A 18 5.89 12.57 -7.14
N THR A 19 5.40 13.76 -6.80
CA THR A 19 4.82 14.02 -5.47
C THR A 19 3.61 14.92 -5.60
N VAL A 20 2.67 14.80 -4.65
CA VAL A 20 1.51 15.69 -4.54
C VAL A 20 1.63 16.49 -3.24
N ASN A 21 1.54 17.81 -3.33
CA ASN A 21 1.72 18.74 -2.20
C ASN A 21 0.39 19.14 -1.52
N ASP A 22 -0.62 18.28 -1.57
CA ASP A 22 -1.89 18.52 -0.90
C ASP A 22 -1.76 18.34 0.61
N ARG A 23 -2.04 19.42 1.36
CA ARG A 23 -1.92 19.47 2.82
C ARG A 23 -2.99 18.67 3.56
N ARG A 24 -4.00 18.16 2.87
CA ARG A 24 -4.99 17.23 3.44
C ARG A 24 -4.38 15.86 3.73
N PHE A 25 -3.29 15.52 3.04
CA PHE A 25 -2.61 14.24 3.17
C PHE A 25 -1.25 14.38 3.83
N ALA A 26 -0.75 13.28 4.37
CA ALA A 26 0.61 13.15 4.85
C ALA A 26 1.18 11.78 4.48
N THR A 27 2.50 11.70 4.51
CA THR A 27 3.27 10.47 4.34
C THR A 27 4.19 10.32 5.53
N ILE A 28 4.10 9.18 6.22
CA ILE A 28 5.08 8.80 7.24
C ILE A 28 5.86 7.58 6.76
N THR A 29 7.18 7.68 6.84
CA THR A 29 8.11 6.65 6.36
C THR A 29 8.94 6.15 7.53
N ILE A 30 8.88 4.86 7.81
CA ILE A 30 9.67 4.22 8.87
C ILE A 30 10.80 3.43 8.22
N VAL A 31 12.03 3.72 8.63
CA VAL A 31 13.23 3.14 8.03
C VAL A 31 13.87 2.11 8.97
N GLN A 32 14.16 0.95 8.42
CA GLN A 32 14.88 -0.14 9.09
C GLN A 32 15.94 -0.76 8.17
N ARG A 33 16.82 -1.59 8.73
CA ARG A 33 17.89 -2.23 7.95
C ARG A 33 17.38 -3.33 7.02
N SER A 34 16.37 -4.07 7.45
CA SER A 34 15.83 -5.21 6.70
C SER A 34 14.36 -5.41 6.97
N VAL A 35 13.67 -6.11 6.07
CA VAL A 35 12.24 -6.46 6.20
C VAL A 35 11.96 -7.17 7.54
N SER A 36 12.85 -8.08 7.94
CA SER A 36 12.74 -8.81 9.21
C SER A 36 12.83 -7.87 10.43
N GLU A 37 13.76 -6.91 10.42
CA GLU A 37 13.88 -5.90 11.48
C GLU A 37 12.69 -4.92 11.49
N LEU A 38 12.06 -4.66 10.34
CA LEU A 38 10.90 -3.80 10.21
C LEU A 38 9.61 -4.45 10.72
N PHE A 39 9.47 -5.77 10.56
CA PHE A 39 8.22 -6.50 10.76
C PHE A 39 7.59 -6.26 12.13
N GLY A 40 8.36 -6.34 13.22
CA GLY A 40 7.84 -6.15 14.57
C GLY A 40 7.24 -4.75 14.80
N LEU A 41 7.93 -3.71 14.32
CA LEU A 41 7.43 -2.33 14.42
C LEU A 41 6.23 -2.13 13.49
N TRP A 42 6.30 -2.62 12.27
CA TRP A 42 5.19 -2.57 11.32
C TRP A 42 3.93 -3.23 11.88
N LEU A 43 4.05 -4.41 12.50
CA LEU A 43 2.92 -5.14 13.08
C LEU A 43 2.27 -4.35 14.23
N MET A 44 3.05 -3.69 15.08
CA MET A 44 2.50 -2.83 16.14
C MET A 44 1.70 -1.66 15.55
N LEU A 45 2.20 -1.04 14.49
CA LEU A 45 1.54 0.09 13.84
C LEU A 45 0.28 -0.36 13.09
N ILE A 46 0.36 -1.44 12.32
CA ILE A 46 -0.78 -1.97 11.57
C ILE A 46 -1.90 -2.41 12.53
N THR A 47 -1.55 -2.97 13.69
CA THR A 47 -2.53 -3.30 14.73
C THR A 47 -3.25 -2.05 15.23
N SER A 48 -2.53 -0.94 15.40
CA SER A 48 -3.12 0.35 15.76
C SER A 48 -4.01 0.93 14.65
N VAL A 49 -3.60 0.79 13.38
CA VAL A 49 -4.39 1.22 12.22
C VAL A 49 -5.69 0.42 12.14
N SER A 50 -5.60 -0.90 12.26
CA SER A 50 -6.74 -1.82 12.15
C SER A 50 -7.79 -1.63 13.26
N GLN A 51 -7.48 -0.95 14.37
CA GLN A 51 -8.49 -0.59 15.36
C GLN A 51 -9.50 0.45 14.84
N ARG A 52 -9.12 1.23 13.82
CA ARG A 52 -9.96 2.29 13.22
C ARG A 52 -10.35 1.98 11.78
N LEU A 53 -9.43 1.36 11.06
CA LEU A 53 -9.57 0.95 9.67
C LEU A 53 -9.50 -0.59 9.59
N PRO A 54 -10.51 -1.30 10.13
CA PRO A 54 -10.46 -2.75 10.34
C PRO A 54 -10.45 -3.57 9.04
N LYS A 55 -10.87 -2.99 7.91
CA LYS A 55 -10.83 -3.69 6.63
C LYS A 55 -9.48 -3.48 5.97
N ALA A 56 -8.76 -4.59 5.80
CA ALA A 56 -7.50 -4.61 5.08
C ALA A 56 -7.65 -5.31 3.73
N PHE A 57 -7.11 -4.68 2.68
CA PHE A 57 -7.04 -5.24 1.34
C PHE A 57 -5.61 -5.15 0.81
N LYS A 58 -5.30 -5.98 -0.17
CA LYS A 58 -4.10 -5.92 -0.99
C LYS A 58 -4.52 -5.61 -2.41
N TRP A 59 -4.07 -4.49 -2.96
CA TRP A 59 -4.18 -4.22 -4.38
C TRP A 59 -2.87 -4.59 -5.06
N ARG A 60 -2.95 -5.25 -6.21
CA ARG A 60 -1.80 -5.57 -7.04
C ARG A 60 -2.12 -5.49 -8.52
N THR A 61 -1.20 -4.93 -9.28
CA THR A 61 -1.19 -4.96 -10.75
C THR A 61 -0.04 -5.85 -11.26
N VAL A 62 -0.22 -6.43 -12.46
CA VAL A 62 0.80 -7.26 -13.14
C VAL A 62 1.71 -6.44 -14.08
N GLY A 63 1.39 -5.16 -14.31
CA GLY A 63 2.08 -4.29 -15.26
C GLY A 63 2.01 -4.79 -16.72
N HIS A 64 2.86 -4.22 -17.60
CA HIS A 64 2.87 -4.47 -19.05
C HIS A 64 3.42 -5.85 -19.49
N SER A 65 3.49 -6.84 -18.61
CA SER A 65 4.36 -8.01 -18.79
C SER A 65 3.88 -9.11 -19.76
N ILE A 66 2.76 -8.95 -20.48
CA ILE A 66 2.08 -10.06 -21.18
C ILE A 66 1.58 -9.72 -22.59
N GLU A 67 1.95 -8.57 -23.15
CA GLU A 67 1.48 -8.21 -24.48
C GLU A 67 1.90 -9.26 -25.53
N GLY A 68 0.91 -9.85 -26.22
CA GLY A 68 1.13 -10.68 -27.41
C GLY A 68 1.14 -12.20 -27.22
N SER A 69 0.95 -12.77 -26.02
CA SER A 69 0.93 -14.24 -25.83
C SER A 69 -0.23 -14.75 -24.99
N LYS A 70 -1.25 -15.29 -25.66
CA LYS A 70 -2.44 -15.90 -25.02
C LYS A 70 -2.09 -17.05 -24.06
N VAL A 71 -1.02 -17.80 -24.34
CA VAL A 71 -0.58 -18.89 -23.45
C VAL A 71 0.03 -18.36 -22.16
N GLN A 72 0.85 -17.31 -22.25
CA GLN A 72 1.43 -16.66 -21.07
C GLN A 72 0.35 -15.99 -20.23
N GLU A 73 -0.64 -15.36 -20.87
CA GLU A 73 -1.82 -14.78 -20.22
C GLU A 73 -2.62 -15.82 -19.44
N LEU A 74 -2.97 -16.96 -20.08
CA LEU A 74 -3.69 -18.03 -19.41
C LEU A 74 -2.89 -18.63 -18.24
N LYS A 75 -1.58 -18.79 -18.40
CA LYS A 75 -0.70 -19.28 -17.32
C LYS A 75 -0.67 -18.30 -16.15
N LEU A 76 -0.54 -17.01 -16.43
CA LEU A 76 -0.55 -15.99 -15.38
C LEU A 76 -1.90 -15.95 -14.66
N LEU A 77 -3.01 -15.92 -15.40
CA LEU A 77 -4.34 -15.93 -14.79
C LEU A 77 -4.55 -17.13 -13.87
N LYS A 78 -4.06 -18.31 -14.27
CA LYS A 78 -4.10 -19.51 -13.43
C LYS A 78 -3.28 -19.35 -12.15
N GLN A 79 -2.09 -18.74 -12.25
CA GLN A 79 -1.24 -18.45 -11.09
C GLN A 79 -1.83 -17.38 -10.17
N LEU A 80 -2.43 -16.32 -10.72
CA LEU A 80 -3.07 -15.29 -9.91
C LEU A 80 -4.29 -15.87 -9.19
N LYS A 81 -5.13 -16.63 -9.89
CA LYS A 81 -6.34 -17.23 -9.33
C LYS A 81 -6.06 -18.33 -8.30
N SER A 82 -4.88 -18.96 -8.28
CA SER A 82 -4.56 -19.95 -7.24
C SER A 82 -4.46 -19.32 -5.85
N ASP A 83 -4.12 -18.03 -5.80
CA ASP A 83 -3.86 -17.31 -4.56
C ASP A 83 -5.05 -16.42 -4.15
N LEU A 84 -6.12 -16.41 -4.94
CA LEU A 84 -7.34 -15.64 -4.73
C LEU A 84 -8.51 -16.54 -4.33
N SER A 85 -9.33 -16.03 -3.43
CA SER A 85 -10.60 -16.62 -3.00
C SER A 85 -11.75 -16.14 -3.89
N ASN A 86 -12.91 -16.79 -3.79
CA ASN A 86 -14.13 -16.36 -4.51
C ASN A 86 -14.64 -14.97 -4.07
N SER A 87 -14.19 -14.46 -2.92
CA SER A 87 -14.53 -13.13 -2.43
C SER A 87 -13.56 -12.04 -2.88
N ASP A 88 -12.47 -12.43 -3.53
CA ASP A 88 -11.49 -11.51 -4.11
C ASP A 88 -11.90 -11.09 -5.52
N PHE A 89 -11.31 -9.99 -6.01
CA PHE A 89 -11.63 -9.42 -7.31
C PHE A 89 -10.38 -9.40 -8.19
N ILE A 90 -10.51 -9.87 -9.44
CA ILE A 90 -9.45 -9.79 -10.45
C ILE A 90 -10.10 -9.48 -11.79
N ASP A 91 -9.58 -8.47 -12.47
CA ASP A 91 -10.06 -8.09 -13.79
C ASP A 91 -8.96 -7.44 -14.64
N ARG A 92 -9.22 -7.31 -15.93
CA ARG A 92 -8.37 -6.65 -16.91
C ARG A 92 -8.90 -5.24 -17.14
N ASN A 93 -8.03 -4.24 -17.09
CA ASN A 93 -8.38 -2.94 -17.60
C ASN A 93 -8.45 -3.00 -19.14
N GLU A 94 -9.59 -2.63 -19.71
CA GLU A 94 -9.84 -2.68 -21.16
C GLU A 94 -8.93 -1.72 -21.95
N GLU A 95 -8.52 -0.60 -21.33
CA GLU A 95 -7.71 0.42 -21.99
C GLU A 95 -6.23 0.03 -22.02
N SER A 96 -5.66 -0.32 -20.86
CA SER A 96 -4.24 -0.64 -20.72
C SER A 96 -3.92 -2.11 -21.04
N ASN A 97 -4.94 -2.98 -21.08
CA ASN A 97 -4.81 -4.44 -21.16
C ASN A 97 -4.06 -5.09 -19.99
N ILE A 98 -3.93 -4.40 -18.86
CA ILE A 98 -3.23 -4.90 -17.68
C ILE A 98 -4.22 -5.55 -16.71
N TYR A 99 -3.83 -6.70 -16.18
CA TYR A 99 -4.56 -7.35 -15.08
C TYR A 99 -4.19 -6.73 -13.75
N SER A 100 -5.19 -6.51 -12.91
CA SER A 100 -4.99 -6.18 -11.50
C SER A 100 -6.03 -6.86 -10.64
N TYR A 101 -5.73 -7.00 -9.36
CA TYR A 101 -6.61 -7.64 -8.41
C TYR A 101 -6.66 -6.86 -7.09
N VAL A 102 -7.78 -7.02 -6.40
CA VAL A 102 -7.95 -6.64 -5.00
C VAL A 102 -8.25 -7.91 -4.23
N LYS A 103 -7.41 -8.20 -3.24
CA LYS A 103 -7.54 -9.33 -2.33
C LYS A 103 -7.90 -8.84 -0.94
N ARG A 104 -8.92 -9.40 -0.31
CA ARG A 104 -9.19 -9.14 1.11
C ARG A 104 -8.15 -9.85 1.95
N LEU A 105 -7.54 -9.14 2.89
CA LEU A 105 -6.64 -9.75 3.86
C LEU A 105 -7.46 -10.27 5.03
N SER A 106 -7.12 -11.47 5.51
CA SER A 106 -7.66 -11.97 6.78
C SER A 106 -7.18 -11.08 7.92
N THR A 107 -8.00 -10.98 8.98
CA THR A 107 -7.78 -10.05 10.11
C THR A 107 -6.44 -10.26 10.84
N THR A 108 -5.85 -11.46 10.74
CA THR A 108 -4.62 -11.79 11.46
C THR A 108 -3.38 -11.45 10.62
N LEU A 109 -2.93 -10.19 10.72
CA LEU A 109 -1.70 -9.71 10.04
C LEU A 109 -0.40 -10.16 10.71
N SER A 110 -0.46 -10.92 11.82
CA SER A 110 0.73 -11.39 12.54
C SER A 110 1.58 -12.39 11.75
N GLU A 111 1.03 -12.99 10.70
CA GLU A 111 1.72 -13.93 9.80
C GLU A 111 1.93 -13.34 8.40
N PHE A 112 1.68 -12.03 8.23
CA PHE A 112 1.77 -11.39 6.92
C PHE A 112 3.24 -11.30 6.46
N ASP A 113 3.52 -11.81 5.26
CA ASP A 113 4.85 -11.68 4.65
C ASP A 113 5.00 -10.33 3.92
N LEU A 114 5.76 -9.42 4.55
CA LEU A 114 6.08 -8.10 3.98
C LEU A 114 6.86 -8.17 2.67
N ASN A 115 7.59 -9.26 2.40
CA ASN A 115 8.28 -9.43 1.12
C ASN A 115 7.29 -9.48 -0.05
N THR A 116 6.01 -9.77 0.21
CA THR A 116 4.98 -9.81 -0.83
C THR A 116 4.49 -8.44 -1.30
N ILE A 117 4.99 -7.36 -0.69
CA ILE A 117 4.61 -5.96 -0.98
C ILE A 117 5.81 -5.02 -1.16
N THR A 118 7.03 -5.53 -1.40
CA THR A 118 8.27 -4.74 -1.62
C THR A 118 8.35 -4.09 -3.01
N GLN A 119 7.31 -4.25 -3.84
CA GLN A 119 7.17 -3.59 -5.13
C GLN A 119 6.10 -2.50 -5.03
N PRO A 120 6.41 -1.34 -4.43
CA PRO A 120 5.42 -0.36 -3.95
C PRO A 120 4.60 0.29 -5.07
N ARG A 121 5.09 0.30 -6.32
CA ARG A 121 4.34 0.75 -7.49
C ARG A 121 3.28 -0.26 -7.95
N TYR A 122 3.50 -1.54 -7.69
CA TYR A 122 2.68 -2.60 -8.25
C TYR A 122 1.88 -3.34 -7.19
N THR A 123 2.19 -3.15 -5.91
CA THR A 123 1.53 -3.83 -4.81
C THR A 123 1.51 -2.94 -3.57
N VAL A 124 0.30 -2.71 -3.05
CA VAL A 124 0.09 -1.94 -1.82
C VAL A 124 -0.97 -2.59 -0.94
N LEU A 125 -0.96 -2.23 0.34
CA LEU A 125 -2.02 -2.54 1.28
C LEU A 125 -2.93 -1.33 1.44
N LEU A 126 -4.22 -1.60 1.58
CA LEU A 126 -5.28 -0.62 1.72
C LEU A 126 -6.02 -0.88 3.03
N PHE A 127 -6.22 0.17 3.82
CA PHE A 127 -6.94 0.11 5.09
C PHE A 127 -8.13 1.06 5.03
N LEU A 128 -9.32 0.53 5.31
CA LEU A 128 -10.60 1.23 5.17
C LEU A 128 -11.48 0.99 6.41
N PRO A 129 -12.42 1.91 6.72
CA PRO A 129 -13.38 1.73 7.79
C PRO A 129 -14.50 0.73 7.42
N ASP A 130 -15.30 0.32 8.41
CA ASP A 130 -16.34 -0.69 8.23
C ASP A 130 -17.48 -0.29 7.27
N SER A 131 -17.70 1.01 7.11
CA SER A 131 -18.73 1.56 6.21
C SER A 131 -18.37 1.49 4.73
N GLU A 132 -17.11 1.22 4.39
CA GLU A 132 -16.53 1.49 3.06
C GLU A 132 -16.55 0.26 2.12
N PRO A 133 -16.25 0.46 0.81
CA PRO A 133 -17.07 0.05 -0.34
C PRO A 133 -16.97 -1.43 -0.72
N SER A 134 -17.69 -1.80 -1.79
CA SER A 134 -17.51 -3.09 -2.45
C SER A 134 -16.09 -3.24 -3.00
N ILE A 135 -15.61 -4.47 -3.09
CA ILE A 135 -14.26 -4.78 -3.60
C ILE A 135 -14.06 -4.35 -5.07
N ASP A 136 -15.14 -4.36 -5.86
CA ASP A 136 -15.18 -3.86 -7.24
C ASP A 136 -14.96 -2.35 -7.31
N SER A 137 -15.57 -1.57 -6.41
CA SER A 137 -15.33 -0.13 -6.32
C SER A 137 -13.88 0.19 -5.96
N ILE A 138 -13.27 -0.60 -5.06
CA ILE A 138 -11.84 -0.47 -4.76
C ILE A 138 -11.03 -0.70 -6.03
N TRP A 139 -11.28 -1.80 -6.75
CA TRP A 139 -10.54 -2.09 -7.98
C TRP A 139 -10.69 -0.95 -9.00
N LYS A 140 -11.90 -0.44 -9.22
CA LYS A 140 -12.17 0.67 -10.15
C LYS A 140 -11.41 1.95 -9.80
N SER A 141 -11.21 2.24 -8.52
CA SER A 141 -10.45 3.42 -8.08
C SER A 141 -8.96 3.34 -8.39
N PHE A 142 -8.41 2.12 -8.55
CA PHE A 142 -6.99 1.90 -8.78
C PHE A 142 -6.66 1.41 -10.19
N LYS A 143 -7.67 1.02 -10.99
CA LYS A 143 -7.46 0.40 -12.30
C LYS A 143 -6.68 1.31 -13.26
N ASP A 144 -6.86 2.63 -13.17
CA ASP A 144 -6.20 3.59 -14.06
C ASP A 144 -4.73 3.84 -13.65
N SER A 145 -4.29 3.26 -12.53
CA SER A 145 -2.91 3.25 -12.04
C SER A 145 -2.22 1.89 -12.22
N ASP A 146 -2.76 1.03 -13.08
CA ASP A 146 -2.27 -0.35 -13.28
C ASP A 146 -0.89 -0.45 -13.96
N ALA A 147 -0.44 0.58 -14.67
CA ALA A 147 0.94 0.69 -15.16
C ALA A 147 1.95 0.97 -14.03
N GLY A 148 1.48 1.31 -12.83
CA GLY A 148 2.28 1.53 -11.63
C GLY A 148 1.75 2.73 -10.84
N LEU A 149 1.29 2.47 -9.62
CA LEU A 149 0.69 3.44 -8.71
C LEU A 149 1.69 4.54 -8.32
N ASP A 150 1.43 5.75 -8.80
CA ASP A 150 2.21 6.94 -8.53
C ASP A 150 1.50 7.90 -7.56
N ALA A 151 2.10 9.05 -7.28
CA ALA A 151 1.54 10.01 -6.33
C ALA A 151 0.15 10.55 -6.75
N GLU A 152 -0.08 10.78 -8.04
CA GLU A 152 -1.37 11.25 -8.57
C GLU A 152 -2.42 10.13 -8.51
N GLY A 153 -2.04 8.89 -8.85
CA GLY A 153 -2.90 7.72 -8.68
C GLY A 153 -3.32 7.47 -7.23
N ILE A 154 -2.41 7.71 -6.28
CA ILE A 154 -2.72 7.68 -4.85
C ILE A 154 -3.71 8.80 -4.48
N GLU A 155 -3.47 10.03 -4.93
CA GLU A 155 -4.39 11.16 -4.69
C GLU A 155 -5.80 10.88 -5.23
N ASN A 156 -5.91 10.40 -6.46
CA ASN A 156 -7.18 10.03 -7.09
C ASN A 156 -7.92 8.96 -6.29
N SER A 157 -7.18 8.03 -5.68
CA SER A 157 -7.76 7.00 -4.82
C SER A 157 -8.32 7.59 -3.52
N PHE A 158 -7.65 8.57 -2.92
CA PHE A 158 -8.16 9.30 -1.75
C PHE A 158 -9.37 10.17 -2.05
N CYS A 159 -9.49 10.70 -3.27
CA CYS A 159 -10.72 11.38 -3.71
C CYS A 159 -11.94 10.44 -3.76
N SER A 160 -11.71 9.14 -3.97
CA SER A 160 -12.77 8.12 -3.96
C SER A 160 -13.09 7.61 -2.56
N PHE A 161 -12.08 7.57 -1.68
CA PHE A 161 -12.17 7.04 -0.32
C PHE A 161 -11.42 7.95 0.66
N GLU A 162 -12.13 8.90 1.28
CA GLU A 162 -11.53 9.93 2.13
C GLU A 162 -10.77 9.34 3.33
N ASP A 163 -11.30 8.26 3.91
CA ASP A 163 -10.71 7.57 5.07
C ASP A 163 -9.72 6.45 4.71
N LEU A 164 -9.33 6.33 3.44
CA LEU A 164 -8.35 5.34 3.02
C LEU A 164 -6.96 5.65 3.57
N MET A 165 -6.30 4.63 4.10
CA MET A 165 -4.87 4.64 4.33
C MET A 165 -4.19 3.59 3.46
N ILE A 166 -3.13 4.01 2.76
CA ILE A 166 -2.27 3.13 1.95
C ILE A 166 -1.01 2.82 2.75
N CYS A 167 -0.66 1.54 2.86
CA CYS A 167 0.62 1.09 3.35
C CYS A 167 1.40 0.40 2.22
N ARG A 168 2.68 0.71 2.11
CA ARG A 168 3.57 0.15 1.09
C ARG A 168 4.98 -0.03 1.65
N VAL A 169 5.72 -0.98 1.09
CA VAL A 169 7.09 -1.26 1.50
C VAL A 169 8.03 -0.97 0.36
N VAL A 170 9.05 -0.16 0.63
CA VAL A 170 10.14 0.17 -0.29
C VAL A 170 11.37 -0.57 0.18
N GLU A 171 11.99 -1.35 -0.68
CA GLU A 171 13.24 -2.04 -0.39
C GLU A 171 14.37 -1.47 -1.24
N SER A 172 15.49 -1.19 -0.60
CA SER A 172 16.75 -0.79 -1.25
C SER A 172 17.89 -1.70 -0.79
N ASP A 173 19.04 -1.59 -1.44
CA ASP A 173 20.23 -2.39 -1.11
C ASP A 173 20.71 -2.23 0.35
N THR A 174 20.36 -1.12 1.02
CA THR A 174 20.91 -0.77 2.34
C THR A 174 19.88 -0.66 3.44
N HIS A 175 18.61 -0.49 3.09
CA HIS A 175 17.52 -0.27 4.04
C HIS A 175 16.17 -0.61 3.42
N VAL A 176 15.19 -0.82 4.29
CA VAL A 176 13.78 -0.96 3.97
C VAL A 176 12.99 0.20 4.58
N GLY A 177 11.96 0.67 3.88
CA GLY A 177 11.00 1.67 4.35
C GLY A 177 9.59 1.11 4.36
N ALA A 178 8.85 1.22 5.47
CA ALA A 178 7.39 1.14 5.43
C ALA A 178 6.84 2.56 5.32
N GLN A 179 6.05 2.83 4.29
CA GLN A 179 5.35 4.10 4.14
C GLN A 179 3.87 3.92 4.41
N PHE A 180 3.31 4.82 5.22
CA PHE A 180 1.88 4.98 5.43
C PHE A 180 1.46 6.34 4.89
N ILE A 181 0.46 6.35 4.03
CA ILE A 181 -0.02 7.53 3.33
C ILE A 181 -1.54 7.60 3.51
N GLY A 182 -2.05 8.76 3.87
CA GLY A 182 -3.48 8.97 4.06
C GLY A 182 -3.78 10.38 4.52
N ALA A 183 -5.02 10.61 4.99
CA ALA A 183 -5.40 11.89 5.60
C ALA A 183 -4.50 12.22 6.79
N VAL A 184 -4.13 13.50 6.94
CA VAL A 184 -3.23 13.98 8.01
C VAL A 184 -3.67 13.47 9.39
N GLU A 185 -4.96 13.54 9.71
CA GLU A 185 -5.48 13.08 11.01
C GLU A 185 -5.18 11.59 11.28
N GLN A 186 -5.22 10.75 10.24
CA GLN A 186 -4.93 9.33 10.38
C GLN A 186 -3.43 9.07 10.51
N VAL A 187 -2.61 9.80 9.76
CA VAL A 187 -1.14 9.68 9.79
C VAL A 187 -0.55 10.25 11.09
N ASP A 188 -1.13 11.32 11.63
CA ASP A 188 -0.71 11.93 12.90
C ASP A 188 -0.90 10.97 14.08
N ARG A 189 -1.89 10.08 14.04
CA ARG A 189 -2.05 9.02 15.05
C ARG A 189 -0.94 7.97 14.99
N LEU A 190 -0.45 7.67 13.79
CA LEU A 190 0.74 6.82 13.64
C LEU A 190 1.98 7.52 14.19
N LEU A 191 2.09 8.82 13.98
CA LEU A 191 3.15 9.65 14.54
C LEU A 191 3.13 9.64 16.08
N GLU A 192 1.97 9.83 16.69
CA GLU A 192 1.77 9.68 18.14
C GLU A 192 2.23 8.29 18.61
N LYS A 193 1.81 7.23 17.89
CA LYS A 193 2.20 5.87 18.24
C LYS A 193 3.71 5.62 18.15
N LEU A 194 4.37 6.16 17.14
CA LEU A 194 5.82 6.08 16.99
C LEU A 194 6.56 6.80 18.12
N ASN A 195 6.04 7.95 18.55
CA ASN A 195 6.58 8.71 19.67
C ASN A 195 6.41 7.95 21.00
N GLU A 196 5.26 7.30 21.23
CA GLU A 196 5.05 6.41 22.39
C GLU A 196 6.05 5.25 22.43
N LEU A 197 6.38 4.69 21.26
CA LEU A 197 7.34 3.61 21.09
C LEU A 197 8.81 4.09 21.17
N GLY A 198 9.05 5.38 21.33
CA GLY A 198 10.39 5.97 21.42
C GLY A 198 11.19 5.89 20.11
N VAL A 199 10.50 5.82 18.96
CA VAL A 199 11.14 5.87 17.63
C VAL A 199 11.53 7.33 17.33
N ASN A 200 12.76 7.55 16.90
CA ASN A 200 13.26 8.90 16.66
C ASN A 200 12.78 9.44 15.30
N GLY A 201 12.19 10.64 15.31
CA GLY A 201 11.88 11.38 14.09
C GLY A 201 13.13 12.07 13.52
N VAL A 202 13.24 12.06 12.19
CA VAL A 202 14.23 12.82 11.44
C VAL A 202 13.51 13.89 10.64
N ARG A 203 13.96 15.14 10.75
CA ARG A 203 13.42 16.22 9.92
C ARG A 203 14.11 16.15 8.54
N PRO A 204 13.36 16.12 7.43
CA PRO A 204 13.95 16.34 6.12
C PRO A 204 14.63 17.72 6.09
N HIS A 205 15.83 17.81 5.52
CA HIS A 205 16.55 19.06 5.32
C HIS A 205 16.01 19.84 4.12
#